data_AF-A0A921BC27-F1
#
_entry.id   AF-A0A921BC27-F1
#
_cell.length_a   1.000
_cell.length_b   1.000
_cell.length_c   1.000
_cell.angle_alpha   90.00
_cell.angle_beta   90.00
_cell.angle_gamma   90.00
#
_symmetry.space_group_name_H-M   'P 1'
#
loop_
_entity.id
_entity.type
_entity.pdbx_description
1 polymer ?
#
loop_
_entity_poly.entity_id
_entity_poly.type
_entity_poly.pdbx_seq_one_letter_code
_entity_poly.pdbx_strand_id
1 'polypeptide(L)'
;MTKWVEVKIQYKKVMFLCSMVFLLTTLCIPAWSETEVPLNLPKVEGSKSFDLEISQINKQAVQNYKMGLFSKAAKQFKKAVNLSRQLRDPSQGILNFNLSLSLHKEGKHEEATKHFYSARRFARGNPKILESELLKMHECGFNPNITCNKKVPLSMNIEGSH
;
A
#
# COMPACT_ATOMS: atom_id res chain seq x y z
N MET A 1 -37.13 -47.07 20.17
CA MET A 1 -35.66 -46.92 19.97
C MET A 1 -35.30 -46.18 18.67
N THR A 2 -36.12 -46.24 17.63
CA THR A 2 -35.88 -45.67 16.29
C THR A 2 -35.84 -44.13 16.23
N LYS A 3 -36.78 -43.43 16.88
CA LYS A 3 -36.84 -41.95 16.88
C LYS A 3 -35.57 -41.25 17.39
N TRP A 4 -34.92 -41.79 18.42
CA TRP A 4 -33.68 -41.22 18.98
C TRP A 4 -32.48 -41.37 18.04
N VAL A 5 -32.45 -42.46 17.27
CA VAL A 5 -31.42 -42.70 16.26
C VAL A 5 -31.60 -41.74 15.08
N GLU A 6 -32.84 -41.54 14.63
CA GLU A 6 -33.16 -40.59 13.55
C GLU A 6 -32.79 -39.15 13.90
N VAL A 7 -33.13 -38.66 15.10
CA VAL A 7 -32.76 -37.31 15.56
C VAL A 7 -31.24 -37.12 15.59
N LYS A 8 -30.51 -38.14 16.05
CA LYS A 8 -29.03 -38.10 16.11
C LYS A 8 -28.40 -38.08 14.70
N ILE A 9 -29.02 -38.77 13.74
CA ILE A 9 -28.61 -38.75 12.33
C ILE A 9 -28.90 -37.38 11.69
N GLN A 10 -30.07 -36.80 11.95
CA GLN A 10 -30.45 -35.47 11.44
C GLN A 10 -29.51 -34.39 11.99
N TYR A 11 -29.19 -34.42 13.28
CA TYR A 11 -28.26 -33.48 13.89
C TYR A 11 -26.86 -33.56 13.27
N LYS A 12 -26.34 -34.77 13.03
CA LYS A 12 -25.03 -34.95 12.36
C LYS A 12 -25.02 -34.40 10.93
N LYS A 13 -26.11 -34.57 10.18
CA LYS A 13 -26.24 -34.02 8.81
C LYS A 13 -26.28 -32.50 8.80
N VAL A 14 -27.03 -31.89 9.72
CA VAL A 14 -27.10 -30.43 9.87
C VAL A 14 -25.75 -29.86 10.29
N MET A 15 -25.09 -30.47 11.28
CA MET A 15 -23.75 -30.04 11.71
C MET A 15 -22.71 -30.16 10.58
N PHE A 16 -22.78 -31.22 9.77
CA PHE A 16 -21.91 -31.38 8.61
C PHE A 16 -22.19 -30.35 7.50
N LEU A 17 -23.47 -30.06 7.23
CA LEU A 17 -23.87 -28.99 6.30
C LEU A 17 -23.39 -27.61 6.77
N CYS A 18 -23.55 -27.28 8.06
CA CYS A 18 -23.05 -26.05 8.63
C CYS A 18 -21.52 -25.94 8.55
N SER A 19 -20.78 -27.03 8.79
CA SER A 19 -19.32 -27.00 8.66
C SER A 19 -18.87 -26.82 7.20
N MET A 20 -19.56 -27.44 6.24
CA MET A 20 -19.29 -27.27 4.81
C MET A 20 -19.55 -25.82 4.35
N VAL A 21 -20.64 -25.19 4.82
CA VAL A 21 -20.94 -23.78 4.53
C VAL A 21 -19.88 -22.85 5.14
N PHE A 22 -19.42 -23.13 6.36
CA PHE A 22 -18.36 -22.37 7.02
C PHE A 22 -17.00 -22.50 6.31
N LEU A 23 -16.69 -23.67 5.77
CA LEU A 23 -15.52 -23.89 4.91
C LEU A 23 -15.63 -23.15 3.57
N LEU A 24 -16.83 -23.11 2.98
CA LEU A 24 -17.05 -22.44 1.69
C LEU A 24 -16.92 -20.92 1.77
N THR A 25 -17.31 -20.30 2.91
CA THR A 25 -17.21 -18.84 3.11
C THR A 25 -15.80 -18.38 3.48
N THR A 26 -15.00 -19.24 4.13
CA THR A 26 -13.62 -18.91 4.54
C THR A 26 -12.60 -19.06 3.41
N LEU A 27 -12.94 -19.79 2.34
CA LEU A 27 -12.10 -19.94 1.14
C LEU A 27 -12.27 -18.81 0.12
N CYS A 28 -13.21 -17.88 0.34
CA CYS A 28 -13.35 -16.68 -0.48
C CYS A 28 -12.31 -15.63 -0.05
N ILE A 29 -11.02 -15.93 -0.28
CA ILE A 29 -9.98 -14.91 -0.27
C ILE A 29 -10.11 -14.21 -1.62
N PRO A 30 -10.47 -12.92 -1.68
CA PRO A 30 -10.44 -12.21 -2.95
C PRO A 30 -8.99 -12.24 -3.45
N ALA A 31 -8.76 -12.90 -4.58
CA ALA A 31 -7.46 -13.09 -5.23
C ALA A 31 -6.80 -11.78 -5.72
N TRP A 32 -7.33 -10.62 -5.31
CA TRP A 32 -6.99 -9.27 -5.76
C TRP A 32 -6.51 -8.41 -4.59
N SER A 33 -5.66 -8.96 -3.73
CA SER A 33 -5.01 -8.15 -2.72
C SER A 33 -3.57 -8.58 -2.51
N GLU A 34 -2.77 -8.58 -3.58
CA GLU A 34 -1.36 -8.27 -3.38
C GLU A 34 -1.28 -6.82 -2.90
N THR A 35 -1.40 -6.65 -1.58
CA THR A 35 -1.19 -5.35 -0.97
C THR A 35 0.27 -4.99 -1.15
N GLU A 36 0.54 -4.06 -2.05
CA GLU A 36 1.87 -3.48 -2.20
C GLU A 36 2.37 -2.98 -0.85
N VAL A 37 3.62 -3.33 -0.51
CA VAL A 37 4.23 -3.02 0.77
C VAL A 37 5.30 -1.94 0.63
N PRO A 38 5.53 -1.13 1.68
CA PRO A 38 6.62 -0.16 1.68
C PRO A 38 7.99 -0.79 1.42
N LEU A 39 8.79 -0.11 0.62
CA LEU A 39 10.14 -0.52 0.23
C LEU A 39 11.17 -0.03 1.26
N ASN A 40 12.21 -0.83 1.49
CA ASN A 40 13.38 -0.36 2.21
C ASN A 40 14.26 0.47 1.27
N LEU A 41 14.97 1.46 1.81
CA LEU A 41 15.99 2.18 1.05
C LEU A 41 17.19 1.27 0.79
N PRO A 42 17.88 1.40 -0.36
CA PRO A 42 19.09 0.64 -0.64
C PRO A 42 20.16 0.97 0.41
N LYS A 43 20.92 -0.03 0.82
CA LYS A 43 22.13 0.20 1.63
C LYS A 43 23.21 0.74 0.70
N VAL A 44 23.74 1.92 0.98
CA VAL A 44 24.86 2.49 0.24
C VAL A 44 26.08 2.51 1.17
N GLU A 45 27.15 1.82 0.80
CA GLU A 45 28.41 1.89 1.53
C GLU A 45 29.02 3.30 1.36
N GLY A 46 29.48 3.91 2.44
CA GLY A 46 30.01 5.29 2.42
C GLY A 46 28.95 6.41 2.52
N SER A 47 27.69 6.08 2.81
CA SER A 47 26.61 7.05 3.02
C SER A 47 26.93 8.07 4.12
N LYS A 48 26.53 9.33 3.91
CA LYS A 48 26.69 10.40 4.91
C LYS A 48 25.79 10.15 6.12
N SER A 49 26.09 10.79 7.26
CA SER A 49 25.29 10.69 8.49
C SER A 49 23.80 10.99 8.29
N PHE A 50 23.45 11.90 7.38
CA PHE A 50 22.04 12.21 7.09
C PHE A 50 21.29 11.10 6.34
N ASP A 51 21.99 10.33 5.51
CA ASP A 51 21.43 9.17 4.84
C ASP A 51 21.06 8.09 5.89
N LEU A 52 21.81 8.02 6.99
CA LEU A 52 21.47 7.16 8.14
C LEU A 52 20.18 7.61 8.83
N GLU A 53 19.93 8.91 9.02
CA GLU A 53 18.68 9.38 9.64
C GLU A 53 17.46 9.05 8.76
N ILE A 54 17.51 9.37 7.46
CA ILE A 54 16.43 9.05 6.52
C ILE A 54 16.16 7.54 6.51
N SER A 55 17.21 6.72 6.44
CA SER A 55 17.11 5.26 6.45
C SER A 55 16.48 4.72 7.73
N GLN A 56 16.88 5.26 8.88
CA GLN A 56 16.33 4.86 10.18
C GLN A 56 14.85 5.23 10.32
N ILE A 57 14.46 6.44 9.90
CA ILE A 57 13.05 6.86 9.88
C ILE A 57 12.25 5.95 8.95
N ASN A 58 12.75 5.68 7.73
CA ASN A 58 12.08 4.79 6.79
C ASN A 58 11.90 3.38 7.38
N LYS A 59 12.93 2.81 7.99
CA LYS A 59 12.87 1.48 8.63
C LYS A 59 11.79 1.42 9.72
N GLN A 60 11.74 2.43 10.59
CA GLN A 60 10.72 2.51 11.63
C GLN A 60 9.30 2.67 11.05
N ALA A 61 9.15 3.48 10.00
CA ALA A 61 7.88 3.69 9.33
C ALA A 61 7.39 2.40 8.64
N VAL A 62 8.28 1.64 7.99
CA VAL A 62 7.99 0.31 7.43
C VAL A 62 7.51 -0.65 8.53
N GLN A 63 8.12 -0.62 9.72
CA GLN A 63 7.67 -1.44 10.85
C GLN A 63 6.27 -1.02 11.34
N ASN A 64 6.02 0.27 11.51
CA ASN A 64 4.68 0.77 11.89
C ASN A 64 3.62 0.39 10.84
N TYR A 65 3.95 0.46 9.54
CA TYR A 65 3.05 0.01 8.47
C TYR A 65 2.70 -1.48 8.60
N LYS A 66 3.71 -2.34 8.83
CA LYS A 66 3.52 -3.78 9.04
C LYS A 66 2.67 -4.11 10.26
N MET A 67 2.67 -3.24 11.27
CA MET A 67 1.82 -3.35 12.45
C MET A 67 0.39 -2.80 12.23
N GLY A 68 0.05 -2.33 11.03
CA GLY A 68 -1.24 -1.71 10.73
C GLY A 68 -1.38 -0.28 11.26
N LEU A 69 -0.31 0.31 11.81
CA LEU A 69 -0.30 1.67 12.36
C LEU A 69 -0.11 2.70 11.23
N PHE A 70 -1.02 2.71 10.26
CA PHE A 70 -0.87 3.44 9.00
C PHE A 70 -0.73 4.96 9.20
N SER A 71 -1.50 5.57 10.10
CA SER A 71 -1.38 7.00 10.41
C SER A 71 0.00 7.37 10.98
N LYS A 72 0.57 6.50 11.84
CA LYS A 72 1.91 6.67 12.41
C LYS A 72 2.99 6.48 11.35
N ALA A 73 2.84 5.47 10.50
CA ALA A 73 3.73 5.24 9.36
C ALA A 73 3.72 6.44 8.39
N ALA A 74 2.54 6.95 8.03
CA ALA A 74 2.39 8.12 7.16
C ALA A 74 3.10 9.36 7.74
N LYS A 75 2.95 9.64 9.05
CA LYS A 75 3.66 10.75 9.71
C LYS A 75 5.19 10.59 9.60
N GLN A 76 5.71 9.39 9.83
CA GLN A 76 7.15 9.14 9.75
C GLN A 76 7.67 9.19 8.30
N PHE A 77 6.97 8.59 7.34
CA PHE A 77 7.34 8.71 5.93
C PHE A 77 7.29 10.16 5.46
N LYS A 78 6.32 10.97 5.89
CA LYS A 78 6.26 12.41 5.60
C LYS A 78 7.49 13.16 6.15
N LYS A 79 7.96 12.81 7.36
CA LYS A 79 9.22 13.32 7.89
C LYS A 79 10.41 12.94 6.99
N ALA A 80 10.51 11.68 6.58
CA ALA A 80 11.58 11.20 5.70
C ALA A 80 11.55 11.89 4.32
N VAL A 81 10.37 12.05 3.71
CA VAL A 81 10.19 12.79 2.45
C VAL A 81 10.69 14.23 2.58
N ASN A 82 10.30 14.93 3.65
CA ASN A 82 10.74 16.31 3.87
C ASN A 82 12.26 16.42 4.01
N LEU A 83 12.87 15.54 4.80
CA LEU A 83 14.32 15.51 4.99
C LEU A 83 15.06 15.19 3.68
N SER A 84 14.58 14.19 2.94
CA SER A 84 15.15 13.82 1.64
C SER A 84 15.10 14.96 0.63
N ARG A 85 14.03 15.76 0.63
CA ARG A 85 13.89 16.94 -0.24
C ARG A 85 14.88 18.04 0.14
N GLN A 86 15.02 18.33 1.44
CA GLN A 86 15.98 19.34 1.93
C GLN A 86 17.42 18.99 1.55
N LEU A 87 17.76 17.70 1.62
CA LEU A 87 19.10 17.20 1.35
C LEU A 87 19.35 16.82 -0.12
N ARG A 88 18.34 16.97 -0.98
CA ARG A 88 18.37 16.52 -2.39
C ARG A 88 18.74 15.03 -2.52
N ASP A 89 18.30 14.23 -1.55
CA ASP A 89 18.56 12.81 -1.47
C ASP A 89 17.89 12.04 -2.62
N PRO A 90 18.55 11.03 -3.20
CA PRO A 90 18.05 10.30 -4.36
C PRO A 90 16.88 9.35 -4.05
N SER A 91 16.59 9.08 -2.78
CA SER A 91 15.56 8.12 -2.34
C SER A 91 14.13 8.68 -2.36
N GLN A 92 13.94 9.94 -2.79
CA GLN A 92 12.64 10.59 -2.89
C GLN A 92 11.56 9.74 -3.57
N GLY A 93 11.91 8.96 -4.61
CA GLY A 93 10.95 8.06 -5.27
C GLY A 93 10.38 7.01 -4.32
N ILE A 94 11.27 6.30 -3.61
CA ILE A 94 10.90 5.26 -2.64
C ILE A 94 10.12 5.87 -1.47
N LEU A 95 10.59 6.99 -0.93
CA LEU A 95 9.95 7.60 0.24
C LEU A 95 8.54 8.12 -0.06
N ASN A 96 8.34 8.73 -1.23
CA ASN A 96 7.00 9.13 -1.67
C ASN A 96 6.11 7.92 -1.94
N PHE A 97 6.64 6.85 -2.53
CA PHE A 97 5.89 5.61 -2.74
C PHE A 97 5.37 5.05 -1.40
N ASN A 98 6.25 4.92 -0.42
CA ASN A 98 5.91 4.40 0.91
C ASN A 98 4.89 5.27 1.66
N LEU A 99 5.01 6.59 1.54
CA LEU A 99 4.04 7.54 2.09
C LEU A 99 2.67 7.34 1.44
N SER A 100 2.63 7.20 0.12
CA SER A 100 1.40 6.99 -0.65
C SER A 100 0.67 5.73 -0.21
N LEU A 101 1.39 4.61 -0.04
CA LEU A 101 0.83 3.36 0.48
C LEU A 101 0.20 3.53 1.86
N SER A 102 0.86 4.29 2.74
CA SER A 102 0.36 4.53 4.10
C SER A 102 -0.89 5.41 4.12
N LEU A 103 -0.90 6.47 3.29
CA LEU A 103 -2.05 7.35 3.13
C LEU A 103 -3.24 6.64 2.48
N HIS A 104 -2.99 5.79 1.48
CA HIS A 104 -4.01 4.95 0.86
C HIS A 104 -4.67 4.04 1.91
N LYS A 105 -3.87 3.36 2.75
CA LYS A 105 -4.39 2.51 3.83
C LYS A 105 -5.11 3.29 4.92
N GLU A 106 -4.81 4.58 5.10
CA GLU A 106 -5.53 5.50 5.99
C GLU A 106 -6.83 6.05 5.36
N GLY A 107 -7.11 5.75 4.08
CA GLY A 107 -8.26 6.28 3.34
C GLY A 107 -8.07 7.69 2.79
N LYS A 108 -6.86 8.27 2.90
CA LYS A 108 -6.52 9.61 2.41
C LYS A 108 -6.11 9.56 0.94
N HIS A 109 -7.05 9.19 0.08
CA HIS A 109 -6.76 8.85 -1.31
C HIS A 109 -6.24 10.05 -2.13
N GLU A 110 -6.73 11.27 -1.88
CA GLU A 110 -6.26 12.46 -2.59
C GLU A 110 -4.79 12.78 -2.28
N GLU A 111 -4.41 12.74 -0.99
CA GLU A 111 -3.01 12.92 -0.59
C GLU A 111 -2.12 11.78 -1.10
N ALA A 112 -2.62 10.54 -1.07
CA ALA A 112 -1.91 9.40 -1.63
C ALA A 112 -1.63 9.59 -3.12
N THR A 113 -2.60 10.06 -3.90
CA THR A 113 -2.42 10.35 -5.34
C THR A 113 -1.29 11.37 -5.59
N LYS A 114 -1.23 12.46 -4.80
CA LYS A 114 -0.16 13.49 -4.93
C LYS A 114 1.23 12.88 -4.70
N HIS A 115 1.35 12.00 -3.71
CA HIS A 115 2.62 11.33 -3.43
C HIS A 115 2.95 10.22 -4.43
N PHE A 116 1.95 9.53 -5.01
CA PHE A 116 2.17 8.55 -6.07
C PHE A 116 2.74 9.20 -7.33
N TYR A 117 2.22 10.36 -7.73
CA TYR A 117 2.81 11.15 -8.82
C TYR A 117 4.27 11.52 -8.55
N SER A 118 4.57 11.96 -7.32
CA SER A 118 5.94 12.28 -6.91
C SER A 118 6.84 11.03 -6.92
N ALA A 119 6.32 9.89 -6.46
CA ALA A 119 7.02 8.61 -6.47
C ALA A 119 7.44 8.22 -7.89
N ARG A 120 6.51 8.29 -8.86
CA ARG A 120 6.80 8.00 -10.27
C ARG A 120 7.82 8.97 -10.85
N ARG A 121 7.67 10.28 -10.61
CA ARG A 121 8.60 11.32 -11.07
C ARG A 121 10.03 11.06 -10.60
N PHE A 122 10.21 10.58 -9.38
CA PHE A 122 11.52 10.29 -8.79
C PHE A 122 11.88 8.80 -8.80
N ALA A 123 11.17 7.96 -9.56
CA ALA A 123 11.37 6.51 -9.55
C ALA A 123 12.73 6.08 -10.10
N ARG A 124 13.36 6.89 -10.98
CA ARG A 124 14.68 6.61 -11.60
C ARG A 124 14.79 5.20 -12.19
N GLY A 125 13.73 4.74 -12.85
CA GLY A 125 13.67 3.40 -13.45
C GLY A 125 13.40 2.26 -12.46
N ASN A 126 13.08 2.54 -11.19
CA ASN A 126 12.73 1.49 -10.23
C ASN A 126 11.40 0.80 -10.63
N PRO A 127 11.42 -0.47 -11.08
CA PRO A 127 10.24 -1.15 -11.59
C PRO A 127 9.18 -1.35 -10.50
N LYS A 128 9.58 -1.53 -9.23
CA LYS A 128 8.64 -1.69 -8.12
C LYS A 128 7.72 -0.47 -7.92
N ILE A 129 8.15 0.71 -8.37
CA ILE A 129 7.34 1.93 -8.34
C ILE A 129 6.62 2.10 -9.67
N LEU A 130 7.32 1.96 -10.80
CA LEU A 130 6.76 2.22 -12.13
C LEU A 130 5.68 1.21 -12.54
N GLU A 131 5.78 -0.02 -12.05
CA GLU A 131 4.87 -1.11 -12.37
C GLU A 131 3.76 -1.27 -11.35
N SER A 132 3.80 -0.52 -10.24
CA SER A 132 2.82 -0.56 -9.16
C SER A 132 1.39 -0.41 -9.70
N GLU A 133 0.55 -1.42 -9.45
CA GLU A 133 -0.86 -1.40 -9.82
C GLU A 133 -1.60 -0.32 -9.04
N LEU A 134 -1.30 -0.19 -7.74
CA LEU A 134 -1.99 0.76 -6.89
C LEU A 134 -1.67 2.21 -7.30
N LEU A 135 -0.42 2.50 -7.66
CA LEU A 135 -0.01 3.77 -8.23
C LEU A 135 -0.82 4.04 -9.50
N LYS A 136 -0.85 3.10 -10.45
CA LYS A 136 -1.62 3.24 -11.72
C LYS A 136 -3.11 3.47 -11.45
N MET A 137 -3.71 2.77 -10.48
CA MET A 137 -5.12 2.97 -10.10
C MET A 137 -5.39 4.39 -9.59
N HIS A 138 -4.51 4.93 -8.75
CA HIS A 138 -4.62 6.30 -8.24
C HIS A 138 -4.48 7.35 -9.35
N GLU A 139 -3.66 7.09 -10.37
CA GLU A 139 -3.52 7.97 -11.54
C GLU A 139 -4.77 7.97 -12.43
N CYS A 140 -5.47 6.84 -12.48
CA CYS A 140 -6.69 6.67 -13.28
C CYS A 140 -7.98 7.01 -12.51
N GLY A 141 -7.86 7.55 -11.30
CA GLY A 141 -9.01 7.96 -10.48
C GLY A 141 -9.95 6.80 -10.13
N PHE A 142 -9.43 5.57 -10.01
CA PHE A 142 -10.21 4.35 -9.76
C PHE A 142 -11.31 4.05 -10.78
N ASN A 143 -11.18 4.56 -12.01
CA ASN A 143 -12.15 4.31 -13.06
C ASN A 143 -11.72 3.09 -13.92
N PRO A 144 -12.44 1.96 -13.87
CA PRO A 144 -12.07 0.75 -14.62
C PRO A 144 -12.20 0.92 -16.15
N ASN A 145 -12.88 1.98 -16.62
CA ASN A 145 -13.06 2.26 -18.04
C ASN A 145 -11.93 3.12 -18.64
N ILE A 146 -11.01 3.64 -17.82
CA ILE A 146 -9.87 4.45 -18.29
C ILE A 146 -8.66 3.52 -18.42
N THR A 147 -8.20 3.30 -19.66
CA THR A 147 -6.92 2.63 -19.90
C THR A 147 -5.78 3.52 -19.41
N CYS A 148 -5.11 3.11 -18.34
CA CYS A 148 -4.01 3.81 -17.67
C CYS A 148 -2.72 3.99 -18.50
N ASN A 149 -2.70 3.52 -19.76
CA ASN A 149 -1.54 3.54 -20.65
C ASN A 149 -1.27 4.90 -21.34
N LYS A 150 -2.08 5.94 -21.11
CA LYS A 150 -1.76 7.27 -21.65
C LYS A 150 -0.76 7.96 -20.73
N LYS A 151 0.43 8.25 -21.27
CA LYS A 151 1.46 9.13 -20.66
C LYS A 151 0.77 10.25 -19.87
N VAL A 152 0.93 10.23 -18.55
CA VAL A 152 0.34 11.24 -17.69
C VAL A 152 0.92 12.60 -18.07
N PRO A 153 0.10 13.65 -18.21
CA PRO A 153 0.58 15.00 -18.48
C PRO A 153 1.56 15.43 -17.39
N LEU A 154 2.71 15.97 -17.78
CA LEU A 154 3.82 16.35 -16.91
C LEU A 154 3.52 17.50 -15.94
N SER A 155 2.28 17.97 -15.86
CA SER A 155 1.84 19.00 -14.93
C SER A 155 0.33 18.90 -14.71
N MET A 156 -0.08 18.30 -13.60
CA MET A 156 -1.29 18.77 -12.94
C MET A 156 -0.87 20.04 -12.20
N ASN A 157 -0.93 21.18 -12.88
CA ASN A 157 -0.97 22.46 -12.18
C ASN A 157 -2.23 22.41 -11.32
N ILE A 158 -2.05 22.22 -10.01
CA ILE A 158 -3.11 22.47 -9.05
C ILE A 158 -3.23 23.99 -9.00
N GLU A 159 -4.05 24.55 -9.89
CA GLU A 159 -4.54 25.91 -9.73
C GLU A 159 -5.23 25.98 -8.36
N GLY A 160 -4.68 26.78 -7.44
CA GLY A 160 -5.35 27.10 -6.18
C GLY A 160 -4.57 26.92 -4.88
N SER A 161 -3.24 26.72 -4.86
CA SER A 161 -2.47 26.95 -3.62
C SER A 161 -1.79 28.34 -3.65
N HIS A 162 -2.58 29.36 -3.31
CA HIS A 162 -2.06 30.61 -2.75
C HIS A 162 -1.95 30.49 -1.23
#